data_AF-A0A060BJL9-F1
#
_entry.id   AF-A0A060BJL9-F1
#
_cell.length_a   1.000
_cell.length_b   1.000
_cell.length_c   1.000
_cell.angle_alpha   90.00
_cell.angle_beta   90.00
_cell.angle_gamma   90.00
#
_symmetry.space_group_name_H-M   'P 1'
#
loop_
_entity.id
_entity.type
_entity.pdbx_description
1 polymer ?
#
loop_
_entity_poly.entity_id
_entity_poly.type
_entity_poly.pdbx_seq_one_letter_code
_entity_poly.pdbx_strand_id
1 'polypeptide(L)'
;AVGQYWGLLSDQTDAPRTAGAVVEKGGTLILSPGDAAYLDMKYDAPTELGLKWAGYVDVRQSYEWEPARVLDIPEEAILGVEAALWTETITNLAQLDSMVFPRLAGIAEAAWSAPLGTPGRTWEEYRARLAALGELWEADGIGFS
;
A
#
# COMPACT_ATOMS: atom_id res chain seq x y z
N ALA A 1 -16.85 -8.88 -13.20
CA ALA A 1 -17.04 -8.29 -11.86
C ALA A 1 -15.68 -7.84 -11.34
N VAL A 2 -15.62 -6.86 -10.44
CA VAL A 2 -14.36 -6.41 -9.81
C VAL A 2 -14.38 -6.85 -8.36
N GLY A 3 -13.34 -7.54 -7.91
CA GLY A 3 -13.10 -7.88 -6.51
C GLY A 3 -11.97 -7.04 -5.92
N GLN A 4 -11.92 -6.96 -4.59
CA GLN A 4 -10.80 -6.36 -3.87
C GLN A 4 -10.10 -7.44 -3.04
N TYR A 5 -8.78 -7.55 -3.21
CA TYR A 5 -7.94 -8.41 -2.39
C TYR A 5 -7.26 -7.57 -1.30
N TRP A 6 -7.64 -7.83 -0.05
CA TRP A 6 -7.11 -7.15 1.14
C TRP A 6 -6.39 -8.11 2.10
N GLY A 7 -6.01 -9.30 1.61
CA GLY A 7 -5.19 -10.25 2.37
C GLY A 7 -3.80 -9.67 2.68
N LEU A 8 -2.97 -10.43 3.38
CA LEU A 8 -1.60 -9.99 3.69
C LEU A 8 -0.63 -10.60 2.67
N LEU A 9 0.43 -9.89 2.32
CA LEU A 9 1.56 -10.41 1.55
C LEU A 9 2.22 -11.60 2.27
N SER A 10 2.21 -11.55 3.60
CA SER A 10 2.69 -12.63 4.47
C SER A 10 1.71 -13.80 4.64
N ASP A 11 0.45 -13.64 4.20
CA ASP A 11 -0.62 -14.61 4.43
C ASP A 11 -0.82 -15.56 3.25
N GLN A 12 -0.86 -16.86 3.55
CA GLN A 12 -1.17 -17.96 2.62
C GLN A 12 -2.48 -18.70 2.97
N THR A 13 -3.42 -18.04 3.65
CA THR A 13 -4.74 -18.61 3.98
C THR A 13 -5.71 -18.66 2.78
N ASP A 14 -7.04 -18.68 3.01
CA ASP A 14 -8.08 -18.86 1.97
C ASP A 14 -8.30 -17.62 1.07
N ALA A 15 -7.77 -16.45 1.43
CA ALA A 15 -7.98 -15.21 0.68
C ALA A 15 -7.44 -15.29 -0.78
N PRO A 16 -6.20 -15.77 -1.03
CA PRO A 16 -5.71 -16.06 -2.39
C PRO A 16 -6.61 -16.99 -3.21
N ARG A 17 -7.15 -18.06 -2.59
CA ARG A 17 -8.06 -19.00 -3.28
C ARG A 17 -9.33 -18.29 -3.73
N THR A 18 -9.90 -17.46 -2.87
CA THR A 18 -11.13 -16.71 -3.19
C THR A 18 -10.88 -15.71 -4.31
N ALA A 19 -9.72 -15.04 -4.30
CA ALA A 19 -9.29 -14.13 -5.35
C ALA A 19 -9.12 -14.84 -6.71
N GLY A 20 -8.47 -16.01 -6.73
CA GLY A 20 -8.35 -16.85 -7.92
C GLY A 20 -9.72 -17.26 -8.50
N ALA A 21 -10.66 -17.66 -7.65
CA ALA A 21 -12.01 -18.02 -8.08
C ALA A 21 -12.81 -16.85 -8.70
N VAL A 22 -12.48 -15.59 -8.36
CA VAL A 22 -13.05 -14.40 -9.03
C VAL A 22 -12.50 -14.30 -10.46
N VAL A 23 -11.19 -14.48 -10.63
CA VAL A 23 -10.51 -14.42 -11.93
C VAL A 23 -10.96 -15.56 -12.85
N GLU A 24 -11.07 -16.78 -12.34
CA GLU A 24 -11.59 -17.94 -13.09
C GLU A 24 -12.99 -17.71 -13.67
N LYS A 25 -13.79 -16.86 -13.03
CA LYS A 25 -15.13 -16.47 -13.49
C LYS A 25 -15.13 -15.24 -14.41
N GLY A 26 -13.96 -14.81 -14.88
CA GLY A 26 -13.79 -13.64 -15.76
C GLY A 26 -13.85 -12.30 -15.02
N GLY A 27 -13.60 -12.30 -13.71
CA GLY A 27 -13.46 -11.07 -12.92
C GLY A 27 -12.05 -10.50 -12.95
N THR A 28 -11.92 -9.26 -12.48
CA THR A 28 -10.64 -8.58 -12.24
C THR A 28 -10.52 -8.18 -10.77
N LEU A 29 -9.30 -7.85 -10.33
CA LEU A 29 -9.00 -7.54 -8.94
C LEU A 29 -8.33 -6.19 -8.77
N ILE A 30 -8.71 -5.47 -7.72
CA ILE A 30 -7.94 -4.37 -7.14
C ILE A 30 -7.18 -4.94 -5.94
N LEU A 31 -5.88 -4.66 -5.85
CA LEU A 31 -5.03 -5.15 -4.76
C LEU A 31 -4.80 -4.06 -3.72
N SER A 32 -5.04 -4.38 -2.45
CA SER A 32 -4.79 -3.49 -1.32
C SER A 32 -4.35 -4.30 -0.08
N PRO A 33 -3.17 -4.96 -0.11
CA PRO A 33 -2.77 -5.87 0.97
C PRO A 33 -2.66 -5.17 2.32
N GLY A 34 -3.17 -5.79 3.38
CA GLY A 34 -3.24 -5.17 4.71
C GLY A 34 -1.88 -4.85 5.35
N ASP A 35 -0.84 -5.62 5.02
CA ASP A 35 0.54 -5.43 5.50
C ASP A 35 1.42 -4.61 4.53
N ALA A 36 0.82 -3.90 3.57
CA ALA A 36 1.53 -3.01 2.66
C ALA A 36 0.77 -1.73 2.26
N ALA A 37 -0.53 -1.83 1.96
CA ALA A 37 -1.34 -0.76 1.37
C ALA A 37 -2.46 -0.22 2.29
N TYR A 38 -2.53 -0.69 3.54
CA TYR A 38 -3.42 -0.12 4.56
C TYR A 38 -2.69 1.02 5.29
N LEU A 39 -3.15 2.24 5.06
CA LEU A 39 -2.57 3.47 5.60
C LEU A 39 -2.91 3.67 7.08
N ASP A 40 -3.87 2.92 7.63
CA ASP A 40 -4.17 2.92 9.07
C ASP A 40 -3.28 1.97 9.87
N MET A 41 -2.42 1.16 9.24
CA MET A 41 -1.45 0.35 10.00
C MET A 41 -0.38 1.22 10.64
N LYS A 42 -0.02 0.90 11.87
CA LYS A 42 1.08 1.54 12.61
C LYS A 42 2.41 1.35 11.89
N TYR A 43 3.25 2.37 11.87
CA TYR A 43 4.61 2.27 11.34
C TYR A 43 5.50 1.41 12.24
N ASP A 44 5.34 1.55 13.55
CA ASP A 44 6.13 0.89 14.58
C ASP A 44 5.39 0.86 15.94
N ALA A 45 6.06 0.36 16.98
CA ALA A 45 5.48 0.30 18.33
C ALA A 45 5.17 1.67 18.97
N PRO A 46 6.03 2.71 18.80
CA PRO A 46 5.73 4.07 19.24
C PRO A 46 4.55 4.76 18.54
N THR A 47 4.22 4.39 17.30
CA THR A 47 3.13 5.03 16.54
C THR A 47 1.82 5.01 17.35
N GLU A 48 1.26 6.18 17.67
CA GLU A 48 0.06 6.28 18.53
C GLU A 48 -1.23 5.92 17.79
N LEU A 49 -1.39 6.49 16.59
CA LEU A 49 -2.56 6.30 15.72
C LEU A 49 -2.51 4.96 14.99
N GLY A 50 -3.66 4.54 14.46
CA GLY A 50 -3.77 3.35 13.64
C GLY A 50 -3.91 2.05 14.43
N LEU A 51 -3.94 0.96 13.67
CA LEU A 51 -4.07 -0.41 14.15
C LEU A 51 -2.79 -1.20 13.85
N LYS A 52 -2.71 -2.43 14.37
CA LYS A 52 -1.55 -3.32 14.15
C LYS A 52 -1.96 -4.78 13.89
N TRP A 53 -3.20 -4.98 13.43
CA TRP A 53 -3.73 -6.33 13.23
C TRP A 53 -3.01 -7.04 12.08
N ALA A 54 -2.53 -6.30 11.07
CA ALA A 54 -1.69 -6.78 9.98
C ALA A 54 -0.18 -6.63 10.27
N GLY A 55 0.20 -6.35 11.52
CA GLY A 55 1.58 -6.03 11.91
C GLY A 55 1.90 -4.54 11.85
N TYR A 56 3.20 -4.22 11.89
CA TYR A 56 3.71 -2.88 11.62
C TYR A 56 4.07 -2.76 10.15
N VAL A 57 3.82 -1.59 9.56
CA VAL A 57 4.06 -1.32 8.15
C VAL A 57 4.83 0.00 8.03
N ASP A 58 6.16 -0.11 8.02
CA ASP A 58 7.01 1.04 7.77
C ASP A 58 6.96 1.47 6.28
N VAL A 59 7.62 2.60 5.98
CA VAL A 59 7.63 3.18 4.63
C VAL A 59 8.27 2.24 3.60
N ARG A 60 9.28 1.47 4.00
CA ARG A 60 9.99 0.55 3.12
C ARG A 60 9.13 -0.66 2.81
N GLN A 61 8.51 -1.26 3.82
CA GLN A 61 7.58 -2.37 3.66
C GLN A 61 6.38 -2.00 2.77
N SER A 62 5.81 -0.80 2.96
CA SER A 62 4.72 -0.29 2.13
C SER A 62 5.11 -0.08 0.66
N TYR A 63 6.41 0.12 0.37
CA TYR A 63 6.95 0.32 -0.97
C TYR A 63 7.48 -0.97 -1.63
N GLU A 64 8.16 -1.85 -0.89
CA GLU A 64 8.87 -3.01 -1.41
C GLU A 64 7.95 -4.22 -1.66
N TRP A 65 6.90 -4.01 -2.45
CA TRP A 65 6.05 -5.08 -2.99
C TRP A 65 5.74 -4.85 -4.47
N GLU A 66 5.32 -5.92 -5.14
CA GLU A 66 5.02 -5.90 -6.57
C GLU A 66 3.62 -6.48 -6.79
N PRO A 67 2.63 -5.69 -7.25
CA PRO A 67 1.27 -6.14 -7.52
C PRO A 67 1.21 -7.45 -8.32
N ALA A 68 2.03 -7.59 -9.37
CA ALA A 68 2.07 -8.78 -10.22
C ALA A 68 2.62 -10.05 -9.51
N ARG A 69 3.16 -9.92 -8.29
CA ARG A 69 3.70 -11.03 -7.48
C ARG A 69 2.86 -11.35 -6.24
N VAL A 70 1.76 -10.64 -6.00
CA VAL A 70 0.92 -10.84 -4.80
C VAL A 70 0.09 -12.12 -4.90
N LEU A 71 -0.41 -12.44 -6.10
CA LEU A 71 -1.25 -13.60 -6.36
C LEU A 71 -0.75 -14.34 -7.59
N ASP A 72 -0.90 -15.66 -7.61
CA ASP A 72 -0.64 -16.50 -8.79
C ASP A 72 -1.84 -16.43 -9.76
N ILE A 73 -1.98 -15.28 -10.43
CA ILE A 73 -3.02 -14.98 -11.41
C ILE A 73 -2.41 -14.23 -12.62
N PRO A 74 -3.09 -14.21 -13.77
CA PRO A 74 -2.64 -13.38 -14.90
C PRO A 74 -2.58 -11.90 -14.52
N GLU A 75 -1.54 -11.18 -14.96
CA GLU A 75 -1.33 -9.76 -14.65
C GLU A 75 -2.47 -8.90 -15.21
N GLU A 76 -3.03 -9.27 -16.36
CA GLU A 76 -4.21 -8.65 -16.98
C GLU A 76 -5.49 -8.78 -16.14
N ALA A 77 -5.52 -9.67 -15.15
CA ALA A 77 -6.62 -9.76 -14.19
C ALA A 77 -6.48 -8.73 -13.05
N ILE A 78 -5.33 -8.07 -12.91
CA ILE A 78 -5.09 -7.01 -11.94
C ILE A 78 -5.51 -5.68 -12.58
N LEU A 79 -6.60 -5.11 -12.07
CA LEU A 79 -7.12 -3.81 -12.52
C LEU A 79 -6.29 -2.65 -11.97
N GLY A 80 -5.68 -2.82 -10.80
CA GLY A 80 -4.85 -1.80 -10.17
C GLY A 80 -4.65 -2.02 -8.67
N VAL A 81 -4.22 -0.96 -8.00
CA VAL A 81 -3.91 -0.92 -6.57
C VAL A 81 -4.80 0.12 -5.87
N GLU A 82 -5.19 -0.16 -4.64
CA GLU A 82 -5.87 0.78 -3.75
C GLU A 82 -5.08 0.96 -2.45
N ALA A 83 -4.98 2.21 -1.99
CA ALA A 83 -4.51 2.55 -0.65
C ALA A 83 -5.73 2.78 0.24
N ALA A 84 -5.98 1.88 1.19
CA ALA A 84 -7.12 2.00 2.09
C ALA A 84 -6.72 2.76 3.36
N LEU A 85 -7.52 3.76 3.74
CA LEU A 85 -7.41 4.44 5.03
C LEU A 85 -8.66 4.17 5.85
N TRP A 86 -8.52 3.37 6.90
CA TRP A 86 -9.56 3.21 7.90
C TRP A 86 -9.41 4.26 9.01
N THR A 87 -10.53 4.71 9.57
CA THR A 87 -10.57 5.92 10.41
C THR A 87 -11.00 5.66 11.86
N GLU A 88 -10.93 4.43 12.34
CA GLU A 88 -11.30 4.07 13.72
C GLU A 88 -10.55 4.90 14.77
N THR A 89 -9.30 5.28 14.47
CA THR A 89 -8.45 6.10 15.34
C THR A 89 -8.18 7.51 14.81
N ILE A 90 -8.73 7.86 13.64
CA ILE A 90 -8.42 9.09 12.91
C ILE A 90 -9.66 10.00 12.94
N THR A 91 -9.52 11.17 13.53
CA THR A 91 -10.64 12.07 13.84
C THR A 91 -10.51 13.47 13.25
N ASN A 92 -9.35 13.78 12.67
CA ASN A 92 -9.08 15.08 12.05
C ASN A 92 -8.04 14.97 10.92
N LEU A 93 -7.89 16.04 10.15
CA LEU A 93 -7.02 16.07 8.97
C LEU A 93 -5.53 15.94 9.32
N ALA A 94 -5.06 16.51 10.43
CA ALA A 94 -3.66 16.37 10.82
C ALA A 94 -3.30 14.90 11.14
N GLN A 95 -4.22 14.18 11.79
CA GLN A 95 -4.08 12.74 12.01
C GLN A 95 -4.14 11.95 10.71
N LEU A 96 -5.04 12.32 9.79
CA LEU A 96 -5.13 11.72 8.46
C LEU A 96 -3.80 11.88 7.72
N ASP A 97 -3.26 13.09 7.63
CA ASP A 97 -2.03 13.39 6.92
C ASP A 97 -0.86 12.54 7.46
N SER A 98 -0.70 12.46 8.79
CA SER A 98 0.34 11.65 9.44
C SER A 98 0.27 10.14 9.15
N MET A 99 -0.93 9.61 8.87
CA MET A 99 -1.12 8.19 8.56
C MET A 99 -1.04 7.89 7.06
N VAL A 100 -1.46 8.86 6.23
CA VAL A 100 -1.46 8.76 4.77
C VAL A 100 -0.05 8.98 4.20
N PHE A 101 0.63 10.02 4.65
CA PHE A 101 1.96 10.37 4.19
C PHE A 101 3.03 9.87 5.18
N PRO A 102 4.10 9.25 4.68
CA PRO A 102 4.56 9.29 3.28
C PRO A 102 4.15 8.07 2.43
N ARG A 103 3.51 7.05 3.01
CA ARG A 103 3.26 5.75 2.34
C ARG A 103 2.42 5.83 1.08
N LEU A 104 1.47 6.78 1.00
CA LEU A 104 0.64 6.99 -0.18
C LEU A 104 1.48 7.16 -1.47
N ALA A 105 2.63 7.83 -1.39
CA ALA A 105 3.51 8.02 -2.55
C ALA A 105 4.06 6.69 -3.09
N GLY A 106 4.44 5.78 -2.19
CA GLY A 106 4.96 4.46 -2.57
C GLY A 106 3.88 3.56 -3.16
N ILE A 107 2.66 3.60 -2.60
CA ILE A 107 1.52 2.85 -3.12
C ILE A 107 1.11 3.38 -4.51
N ALA A 108 1.12 4.71 -4.70
CA ALA A 108 0.87 5.32 -6.01
C ALA A 108 1.95 4.91 -7.04
N GLU A 109 3.22 4.83 -6.62
CA GLU A 109 4.29 4.34 -7.49
C GLU A 109 4.11 2.87 -7.86
N ALA A 110 3.61 2.04 -6.94
CA ALA A 110 3.27 0.65 -7.23
C ALA A 110 2.13 0.51 -8.24
N ALA A 111 1.21 1.48 -8.29
CA ALA A 111 0.11 1.52 -9.24
C ALA A 111 0.50 2.05 -10.64
N TRP A 112 1.55 2.87 -10.74
CA TRP A 112 1.84 3.67 -11.94
C TRP A 112 3.14 3.30 -12.65
N SER A 113 4.19 2.94 -11.90
CA SER A 113 5.54 2.81 -12.43
C SER A 113 5.87 1.39 -12.92
N ALA A 114 6.95 1.28 -13.70
CA ALA A 114 7.51 -0.02 -14.12
C ALA A 114 7.75 -0.95 -12.92
N PRO A 115 7.89 -2.28 -13.08
CA PRO A 115 7.98 -3.22 -11.96
C PRO A 115 9.08 -2.92 -10.93
N LEU A 116 8.85 -3.32 -9.68
CA LEU A 116 9.82 -3.17 -8.58
C LEU A 116 11.15 -3.86 -8.93
N GLY A 117 12.25 -3.14 -8.73
CA GLY A 117 13.62 -3.59 -9.05
C GLY A 117 14.11 -3.18 -10.44
N THR A 118 13.26 -2.53 -11.25
CA THR A 118 13.70 -1.87 -12.48
C THR A 118 14.45 -0.57 -12.16
N PRO A 119 15.39 -0.10 -13.03
CA PRO A 119 16.04 1.20 -12.85
C PRO A 119 14.99 2.32 -12.73
N GLY A 120 15.08 3.12 -11.67
CA GLY A 120 14.09 4.15 -11.32
C GLY A 120 13.05 3.71 -10.29
N ARG A 121 12.84 2.40 -10.07
CA ARG A 121 11.96 1.82 -9.04
C ARG A 121 12.71 0.84 -8.14
N THR A 122 13.76 1.35 -7.50
CA THR A 122 14.47 0.70 -6.39
C THR A 122 14.22 1.47 -5.10
N TRP A 123 14.43 0.86 -3.93
CA TRP A 123 14.27 1.54 -2.65
C TRP A 123 15.18 2.76 -2.51
N GLU A 124 16.45 2.65 -2.93
CA GLU A 124 17.42 3.73 -2.78
C GLU A 124 17.10 4.94 -3.67
N GLU A 125 16.58 4.72 -4.88
CA GLU A 125 16.13 5.80 -5.76
C GLU A 125 14.80 6.41 -5.26
N TYR A 126 13.87 5.57 -4.82
CA TYR A 126 12.58 6.00 -4.30
C TYR A 126 12.72 6.85 -3.05
N ARG A 127 13.49 6.40 -2.04
CA ARG A 127 13.68 7.17 -0.79
C ARG A 127 14.28 8.55 -1.05
N ALA A 128 15.13 8.70 -2.07
CA ALA A 128 15.70 9.99 -2.45
C ALA A 128 14.63 10.91 -3.06
N ARG A 129 13.78 10.38 -3.94
CA ARG A 129 12.64 11.12 -4.51
C ARG A 129 11.58 11.45 -3.44
N LEU A 130 11.33 10.53 -2.51
CA LEU A 130 10.41 10.71 -1.39
C LEU A 130 10.87 11.83 -0.45
N ALA A 131 12.16 11.89 -0.15
CA ALA A 131 12.72 12.98 0.66
C ALA A 131 12.49 14.36 0.00
N ALA A 132 12.62 14.45 -1.33
CA ALA A 132 12.32 15.68 -2.07
C ALA A 132 10.81 16.03 -2.06
N LEU A 133 9.91 15.03 -2.01
CA LEU A 133 8.47 15.28 -1.80
C LEU A 133 8.18 15.82 -0.39
N GLY A 134 8.96 15.41 0.62
CA GLY A 134 8.86 15.93 1.98
C GLY A 134 9.01 17.46 2.03
N GLU A 135 9.97 18.03 1.31
CA GLU A 135 10.16 19.49 1.23
C GLU A 135 8.92 20.21 0.64
N LEU A 136 8.27 19.59 -0.35
CA LEU A 136 7.04 20.12 -0.94
C LEU A 136 5.86 20.02 0.03
N TRP A 137 5.70 18.89 0.71
CA TRP A 137 4.63 18.70 1.69
C TRP A 137 4.74 19.66 2.85
N GLU A 138 5.96 19.94 3.35
CA GLU A 138 6.18 20.98 4.37
C GLU A 138 5.77 22.36 3.87
N ALA A 139 6.10 22.72 2.63
CA ALA A 139 5.73 24.00 2.03
C ALA A 139 4.20 24.16 1.86
N ASP A 140 3.50 23.06 1.59
CA ASP A 140 2.04 23.01 1.42
C ASP A 140 1.29 22.80 2.75
N GLY A 141 2.00 22.60 3.87
CA GLY A 141 1.42 22.40 5.20
C GLY A 141 0.80 21.01 5.40
N ILE A 142 1.24 20.00 4.65
CA ILE A 142 0.80 18.60 4.77
C ILE A 142 1.65 17.90 5.83
N GLY A 143 1.01 17.31 6.84
CA GLY A 143 1.69 16.51 7.86
C GLY A 143 2.16 15.15 7.32
N PHE A 144 3.27 14.63 7.84
CA PHE A 144 3.73 13.26 7.57
C PHE A 144 4.55 12.74 8.76
N SER A 145 4.78 11.43 8.82
CA SER A 145 5.53 10.75 9.90
C SER A 145 6.78 10.02 9.39
#